data_AF-A0A223PPM9-F1
#
_entry.id   AF-A0A223PPM9-F1
#
_cell.length_a   1.000
_cell.length_b   1.000
_cell.length_c   1.000
_cell.angle_alpha   90.00
_cell.angle_beta   90.00
_cell.angle_gamma   90.00
#
_symmetry.space_group_name_H-M   'P 1'
#
loop_
_entity.id
_entity.type
_entity.pdbx_description
1 polymer ?
#
loop_
_entity_poly.entity_id
_entity_poly.type
_entity_poly.pdbx_seq_one_letter_code
_entity_poly.pdbx_strand_id
1 'polypeptide(L)'
;EFLEQPTIAKMGIVVVCLGFLYNIGMTVLRGRKTAISMVLMTGLIGLALLFLFSFYNPENLTRDKFYWWWVVHLWVEGVWELIMSAILAFVLVKITGVDREVVEKWLYVIIAMALISGIIGTGHHYFWIGVPGYWLWLGSVFSALEPLPFFAMVLFAFNTINRRRRDYPNRAVALWAMGTTVMAFLGA
;
A
#
# COMPACT_ATOMS: atom_id res chain seq x y z
N GLU A 1 -16.25 4.47 -13.91
CA GLU A 1 -15.03 3.71 -14.23
C GLU A 1 -14.53 3.00 -12.97
N PHE A 2 -13.81 1.88 -13.07
CA PHE A 2 -13.15 1.10 -12.00
C PHE A 2 -14.03 0.33 -10.98
N LEU A 3 -15.35 0.56 -10.89
CA LEU A 3 -16.27 -0.16 -9.98
C LEU A 3 -17.54 -0.71 -10.67
N GLU A 4 -17.42 -1.12 -11.93
CA GLU A 4 -18.48 -1.59 -12.82
C GLU A 4 -19.00 -2.99 -12.47
N GLN A 5 -18.22 -3.75 -11.71
CA GLN A 5 -18.55 -5.14 -11.39
C GLN A 5 -19.91 -5.23 -10.66
N PRO A 6 -20.75 -6.23 -10.98
CA PRO A 6 -22.03 -6.42 -10.31
C PRO A 6 -21.88 -6.59 -8.79
N THR A 7 -22.92 -6.26 -8.03
CA THR A 7 -22.93 -6.37 -6.56
C THR A 7 -22.51 -7.76 -6.07
N ILE A 8 -22.89 -8.83 -6.78
CA ILE A 8 -22.48 -10.20 -6.43
C ILE A 8 -20.97 -10.41 -6.54
N ALA A 9 -20.32 -9.80 -7.53
CA ALA A 9 -18.86 -9.84 -7.66
C ALA A 9 -18.19 -9.02 -6.55
N LYS A 10 -18.75 -7.86 -6.18
CA LYS A 10 -18.27 -7.07 -5.04
C LYS A 10 -18.32 -7.88 -3.74
N MET A 11 -19.43 -8.58 -3.49
CA MET A 11 -19.55 -9.48 -2.31
C MET A 11 -18.51 -10.60 -2.36
N GLY A 12 -18.28 -11.20 -3.52
CA GLY A 12 -17.23 -12.20 -3.72
C GLY A 12 -15.83 -11.69 -3.36
N ILE A 13 -15.50 -10.45 -3.77
CA ILE A 13 -14.22 -9.81 -3.42
C ILE A 13 -14.10 -9.66 -1.90
N VAL A 14 -15.13 -9.18 -1.21
CA VAL A 14 -15.11 -9.05 0.26
C VAL A 14 -14.86 -10.41 0.93
N VAL A 15 -15.55 -11.47 0.49
CA VAL A 15 -15.36 -12.82 1.04
C VAL A 15 -13.91 -13.29 0.85
N VAL A 16 -13.32 -13.06 -0.31
CA VAL A 16 -11.92 -13.41 -0.60
C VAL A 16 -10.96 -12.60 0.30
N CYS A 17 -11.15 -11.29 0.41
CA CYS A 17 -10.34 -10.43 1.28
C CYS A 17 -10.41 -10.88 2.75
N LEU A 18 -11.60 -11.20 3.24
CA LEU A 18 -11.79 -11.75 4.60
C LEU A 18 -11.14 -13.12 4.76
N GLY A 19 -11.21 -13.98 3.74
CA GLY A 19 -10.51 -15.26 3.72
C GLY A 19 -9.00 -15.12 3.83
N PHE A 20 -8.40 -14.19 3.08
CA PHE A 20 -6.97 -13.86 3.21
C PHE A 20 -6.63 -13.31 4.59
N LEU A 21 -7.42 -12.36 5.09
CA LEU A 21 -7.23 -11.75 6.40
C LEU A 21 -7.29 -12.80 7.52
N TYR A 22 -8.26 -13.72 7.47
CA TYR A 22 -8.38 -14.82 8.41
C TYR A 22 -7.18 -15.77 8.33
N ASN A 23 -6.87 -16.30 7.15
CA ASN A 23 -5.82 -17.31 6.99
C ASN A 23 -4.43 -16.79 7.40
N ILE A 24 -4.09 -15.58 6.94
CA ILE A 24 -2.80 -14.95 7.26
C ILE A 24 -2.82 -14.50 8.73
N GLY A 25 -3.92 -13.93 9.21
CA GLY A 25 -4.08 -13.52 10.61
C GLY A 25 -3.88 -14.66 11.59
N MET A 26 -4.51 -15.81 11.35
CA MET A 26 -4.34 -17.01 12.20
C MET A 26 -2.90 -17.51 12.22
N THR A 27 -2.17 -17.36 11.10
CA THR A 27 -0.74 -17.70 11.02
C THR A 27 0.11 -16.71 11.84
N VAL A 28 -0.13 -15.41 11.69
CA VAL A 28 0.57 -14.35 12.44
C VAL A 28 0.31 -14.47 13.94
N LEU A 29 -0.92 -14.82 14.35
CA LEU A 29 -1.28 -15.03 15.75
C LEU A 29 -0.52 -16.19 16.39
N ARG A 30 -0.14 -17.22 15.62
CA ARG A 30 0.71 -18.32 16.10
C ARG A 30 2.20 -17.99 16.06
N GLY A 31 2.62 -17.03 15.22
CA GLY A 31 4.02 -16.65 15.02
C GLY A 31 4.48 -15.45 15.87
N ARG A 32 5.71 -14.99 15.61
CA ARG A 32 6.25 -13.75 16.18
C ARG A 32 5.66 -12.54 15.46
N LYS A 33 5.25 -11.52 16.23
CA LYS A 33 4.71 -10.27 15.73
C LYS A 33 5.88 -9.34 15.48
N THR A 34 6.20 -9.10 14.22
CA THR A 34 7.26 -8.19 13.77
C THR A 34 6.66 -7.02 13.02
N ALA A 35 7.43 -5.95 12.79
CA ALA A 35 6.94 -4.78 12.06
C ALA A 35 6.36 -5.18 10.69
N ILE A 36 7.07 -6.05 9.97
CA ILE A 36 6.63 -6.59 8.67
C ILE A 36 5.25 -7.25 8.78
N SER A 37 5.06 -8.14 9.76
CA SER A 37 3.77 -8.82 9.93
C SER A 37 2.65 -7.86 10.34
N MET A 38 2.95 -6.86 11.17
CA MET A 38 1.95 -5.88 11.60
C MET A 38 1.53 -4.98 10.43
N VAL A 39 2.47 -4.50 9.63
CA VAL A 39 2.17 -3.72 8.41
C VAL A 39 1.36 -4.54 7.42
N LEU A 40 1.72 -5.81 7.21
CA LEU A 40 0.93 -6.72 6.35
C LEU A 40 -0.50 -6.87 6.87
N MET A 41 -0.69 -7.08 8.18
CA MET A 41 -2.02 -7.20 8.77
C MET A 41 -2.82 -5.90 8.65
N THR A 42 -2.20 -4.74 8.86
CA THR A 42 -2.85 -3.43 8.64
C THR A 42 -3.30 -3.28 7.18
N GLY A 43 -2.45 -3.65 6.22
CA GLY A 43 -2.81 -3.69 4.80
C GLY A 43 -3.99 -4.61 4.52
N LEU A 44 -3.97 -5.85 5.03
CA LEU A 44 -5.09 -6.80 4.83
C LEU A 44 -6.40 -6.35 5.48
N ILE A 45 -6.34 -5.68 6.63
CA ILE A 45 -7.51 -5.07 7.27
C ILE A 45 -8.03 -3.94 6.38
N GLY A 46 -7.16 -3.05 5.92
CA GLY A 46 -7.52 -1.99 4.96
C GLY A 46 -8.12 -2.56 3.67
N LEU A 47 -7.60 -3.69 3.19
CA LEU A 47 -8.08 -4.39 2.00
C LEU A 47 -9.53 -4.87 2.17
N ALA A 48 -9.90 -5.34 3.36
CA ALA A 48 -11.28 -5.72 3.64
C ALA A 48 -12.18 -4.49 3.85
N LEU A 49 -11.72 -3.50 4.62
CA LEU A 49 -12.56 -2.38 5.08
C LEU A 49 -12.78 -1.31 4.02
N LEU A 50 -11.74 -0.83 3.35
CA LEU A 50 -11.90 0.27 2.40
C LEU A 50 -12.63 -0.15 1.13
N PHE A 51 -12.63 -1.44 0.79
CA PHE A 51 -13.45 -1.95 -0.32
C PHE A 51 -14.95 -1.83 -0.04
N LEU A 52 -15.39 -1.75 1.22
CA LEU A 52 -16.81 -1.62 1.57
C LEU A 52 -17.42 -0.31 1.05
N PHE A 53 -16.60 0.73 0.81
CA PHE A 53 -17.06 1.95 0.17
C PHE A 53 -17.56 1.72 -1.27
N SER A 54 -17.17 0.62 -1.93
CA SER A 54 -17.67 0.26 -3.26
C SER A 54 -19.16 -0.09 -3.31
N PHE A 55 -19.78 -0.35 -2.15
CA PHE A 55 -21.23 -0.57 -2.01
C PHE A 55 -22.00 0.72 -1.76
N TYR A 56 -21.32 1.81 -1.40
CA TYR A 56 -21.94 3.10 -1.15
C TYR A 56 -22.19 3.81 -2.50
N ASN A 57 -23.47 4.03 -2.83
CA ASN A 57 -23.88 4.62 -4.12
C ASN A 57 -24.86 5.79 -3.88
N PRO A 58 -24.37 6.98 -3.48
CA PRO A 58 -25.20 8.14 -3.25
C PRO A 58 -25.64 8.78 -4.57
N GLU A 59 -26.84 9.36 -4.60
CA GLU A 59 -27.36 10.07 -5.79
C GLU A 59 -26.55 11.33 -6.14
N ASN A 60 -25.97 11.99 -5.12
CA ASN A 60 -25.16 13.18 -5.32
C ASN A 60 -23.79 12.81 -5.89
N LEU A 61 -23.50 13.28 -7.12
CA LEU A 61 -22.27 12.96 -7.83
C LEU A 61 -20.98 13.34 -7.09
N THR A 62 -20.95 14.50 -6.43
CA THR A 62 -19.78 14.93 -5.62
C THR A 62 -19.53 13.94 -4.50
N ARG A 63 -20.58 13.50 -3.81
CA ARG A 63 -20.49 12.54 -2.72
C ARG A 63 -20.11 11.14 -3.23
N ASP A 64 -20.65 10.74 -4.37
CA ASP A 64 -20.27 9.48 -5.04
C ASP A 64 -18.77 9.49 -5.32
N LYS A 65 -18.28 10.51 -6.02
CA LYS A 65 -16.87 10.61 -6.39
C LYS A 65 -15.95 10.73 -5.18
N PHE A 66 -16.38 11.41 -4.12
CA PHE A 66 -15.61 11.50 -2.88
C PHE A 66 -15.31 10.11 -2.29
N TYR A 67 -16.31 9.26 -2.09
CA TYR A 67 -16.10 7.91 -1.54
C TYR A 67 -15.57 6.91 -2.56
N TRP A 68 -15.81 7.15 -3.85
CA TRP A 68 -15.22 6.37 -4.93
C TRP A 68 -13.69 6.43 -4.88
N TRP A 69 -13.10 7.59 -4.60
CA TRP A 69 -11.64 7.74 -4.41
C TRP A 69 -11.10 7.04 -3.16
N TRP A 70 -11.94 6.71 -2.18
CA TRP A 70 -11.51 5.86 -1.06
C TRP A 70 -11.27 4.42 -1.51
N VAL A 71 -11.94 3.98 -2.59
CA VAL A 71 -11.65 2.68 -3.19
C VAL A 71 -10.53 2.81 -4.22
N VAL A 72 -10.57 3.81 -5.10
CA VAL A 72 -9.58 3.88 -6.18
C VAL A 72 -8.22 4.32 -5.71
N HIS A 73 -8.12 5.37 -4.90
CA HIS A 73 -6.81 5.85 -4.43
C HIS A 73 -6.42 5.17 -3.12
N LEU A 74 -7.24 5.23 -2.06
CA LEU A 74 -6.83 4.66 -0.76
C LEU A 74 -6.76 3.13 -0.76
N TRP A 75 -7.72 2.44 -1.40
CA TRP A 75 -7.73 0.97 -1.42
C TRP A 75 -6.84 0.38 -2.52
N VAL A 76 -6.76 0.95 -3.74
CA VAL A 76 -5.83 0.42 -4.76
C VAL A 76 -4.40 0.88 -4.49
N GLU A 77 -4.16 2.16 -4.24
CA GLU A 77 -2.78 2.67 -4.10
C GLU A 77 -2.32 2.51 -2.65
N GLY A 78 -3.01 3.13 -1.69
CA GLY A 78 -2.57 3.16 -0.29
C GLY A 78 -2.46 1.77 0.37
N VAL A 79 -3.52 0.95 0.29
CA VAL A 79 -3.52 -0.38 0.93
C VAL A 79 -2.54 -1.35 0.26
N TRP A 80 -2.48 -1.39 -1.07
CA TRP A 80 -1.55 -2.30 -1.74
C TRP A 80 -0.10 -1.88 -1.55
N GLU A 81 0.18 -0.59 -1.38
CA GLU A 81 1.52 -0.13 -1.00
C GLU A 81 1.96 -0.72 0.36
N LEU A 82 1.06 -0.77 1.36
CA LEU A 82 1.35 -1.41 2.65
C LEU A 82 1.67 -2.91 2.48
N ILE A 83 0.84 -3.62 1.72
CA ILE A 83 0.99 -5.06 1.47
C ILE A 83 2.29 -5.33 0.70
N MET A 84 2.53 -4.58 -0.37
CA MET A 84 3.72 -4.73 -1.22
C MET A 84 4.99 -4.41 -0.43
N SER A 85 5.00 -3.33 0.35
CA SER A 85 6.14 -2.95 1.20
C SER A 85 6.46 -4.01 2.24
N ALA A 86 5.44 -4.62 2.87
CA ALA A 86 5.65 -5.73 3.81
C ALA A 86 6.23 -6.98 3.12
N ILE A 87 5.70 -7.34 1.94
CA ILE A 87 6.21 -8.47 1.15
C ILE A 87 7.65 -8.20 0.70
N LEU A 88 7.94 -7.00 0.19
CA LEU A 88 9.26 -6.57 -0.24
C LEU A 88 10.26 -6.62 0.94
N ALA A 89 9.89 -6.08 2.09
CA ALA A 89 10.72 -6.14 3.30
C ALA A 89 11.00 -7.59 3.73
N PHE A 90 9.98 -8.46 3.69
CA PHE A 90 10.16 -9.89 3.96
C PHE A 90 11.13 -10.54 2.98
N VAL A 91 10.94 -10.32 1.67
CA VAL A 91 11.81 -10.84 0.61
C VAL A 91 13.25 -10.39 0.83
N LEU A 92 13.46 -9.10 1.09
CA LEU A 92 14.79 -8.54 1.31
C LEU A 92 15.48 -9.19 2.52
N VAL A 93 14.81 -9.32 3.67
CA VAL A 93 15.35 -10.10 4.81
C VAL A 93 15.72 -11.52 4.38
N LYS A 94 14.86 -12.16 3.57
CA LYS A 94 15.01 -13.55 3.14
C LYS A 94 16.03 -13.82 2.04
N ILE A 95 16.48 -12.82 1.29
CA ILE A 95 17.49 -13.03 0.26
C ILE A 95 18.84 -12.38 0.59
N THR A 96 18.86 -11.27 1.34
CA THR A 96 20.12 -10.54 1.58
C THR A 96 20.83 -10.98 2.86
N GLY A 97 20.09 -11.47 3.86
CA GLY A 97 20.64 -11.77 5.18
C GLY A 97 21.04 -10.52 5.97
N VAL A 98 20.59 -9.33 5.55
CA VAL A 98 20.70 -8.09 6.34
C VAL A 98 19.85 -8.22 7.60
N ASP A 99 20.34 -7.62 8.69
CA ASP A 99 19.67 -7.66 9.99
C ASP A 99 18.24 -7.12 9.89
N ARG A 100 17.27 -7.87 10.42
CA ARG A 100 15.84 -7.53 10.35
C ARG A 100 15.56 -6.13 10.92
N GLU A 101 16.26 -5.73 11.97
CA GLU A 101 16.09 -4.42 12.58
C GLU A 101 16.32 -3.26 11.59
N VAL A 102 17.32 -3.39 10.71
CA VAL A 102 17.61 -2.37 9.68
C VAL A 102 16.46 -2.30 8.68
N VAL A 103 15.99 -3.46 8.21
CA VAL A 103 14.88 -3.55 7.25
C VAL A 103 13.58 -3.02 7.84
N GLU A 104 13.29 -3.34 9.11
CA GLU A 104 12.07 -2.87 9.78
C GLU A 104 12.09 -1.36 10.04
N LYS A 105 13.24 -0.77 10.33
CA LYS A 105 13.38 0.71 10.43
C LYS A 105 13.09 1.40 9.09
N TRP A 106 13.63 0.87 7.99
CA TRP A 106 13.29 1.36 6.65
C TRP A 106 11.79 1.26 6.37
N LEU A 107 11.21 0.09 6.65
CA LEU A 107 9.77 -0.13 6.45
C LEU A 107 8.93 0.88 7.24
N TYR A 108 9.23 1.14 8.50
CA TYR A 108 8.49 2.13 9.30
C TYR A 108 8.52 3.52 8.68
N VAL A 109 9.69 3.98 8.25
CA VAL A 109 9.84 5.32 7.66
C VAL A 109 9.06 5.43 6.35
N ILE A 110 9.17 4.42 5.48
CA ILE A 110 8.44 4.40 4.20
C ILE A 110 6.93 4.41 4.43
N ILE A 111 6.42 3.53 5.28
CA ILE A 111 4.99 3.41 5.56
C ILE A 111 4.44 4.67 6.24
N ALA A 112 5.20 5.28 7.15
CA ALA A 112 4.79 6.53 7.78
C ALA A 112 4.67 7.66 6.75
N MET A 113 5.65 7.80 5.85
CA MET A 113 5.59 8.78 4.77
C MET A 113 4.39 8.51 3.86
N ALA A 114 4.24 7.27 3.38
CA ALA A 114 3.13 6.85 2.51
C ALA A 114 1.76 7.14 3.11
N LEU A 115 1.53 6.82 4.38
CA LEU A 115 0.25 7.07 5.03
C LEU A 115 -0.01 8.55 5.26
N ILE A 116 1.01 9.33 5.67
CA ILE A 116 0.85 10.77 5.91
C ILE A 116 0.58 11.51 4.60
N SER A 117 1.33 11.20 3.53
CA SER A 117 1.14 11.82 2.23
C SER A 117 -0.12 11.30 1.55
N GLY A 118 -0.30 10.00 1.37
CA GLY A 118 -1.38 9.43 0.56
C GLY A 118 -2.78 9.62 1.14
N ILE A 119 -2.96 9.53 2.48
CA ILE A 119 -4.30 9.67 3.07
C ILE A 119 -4.88 11.07 2.81
N ILE A 120 -4.06 12.11 2.96
CA ILE A 120 -4.50 13.50 2.73
C ILE A 120 -4.34 13.86 1.24
N GLY A 121 -3.34 13.28 0.57
CA GLY A 121 -3.00 13.44 -0.83
C GLY A 121 -4.08 12.95 -1.79
N THR A 122 -4.96 12.03 -1.35
CA THR A 122 -6.24 11.72 -2.02
C THR A 122 -7.01 13.00 -2.41
N GLY A 123 -6.82 14.09 -1.65
CA GLY A 123 -7.32 15.42 -1.93
C GLY A 123 -7.08 15.94 -3.35
N HIS A 124 -6.01 15.50 -4.03
CA HIS A 124 -5.73 15.92 -5.41
C HIS A 124 -6.78 15.47 -6.43
N HIS A 125 -7.55 14.45 -6.09
CA HIS A 125 -8.68 14.01 -6.88
C HIS A 125 -9.96 14.80 -6.62
N TYR A 126 -9.95 15.64 -5.57
CA TYR A 126 -11.11 16.41 -5.18
C TYR A 126 -11.13 17.84 -5.74
N PHE A 127 -10.05 18.27 -6.41
CA PHE A 127 -9.88 19.66 -6.86
C PHE A 127 -11.09 20.23 -7.60
N TRP A 128 -11.74 19.42 -8.44
CA TRP A 128 -12.78 19.89 -9.36
C TRP A 128 -14.09 19.10 -9.26
N ILE A 129 -14.31 18.35 -8.17
CA ILE A 129 -15.53 17.55 -8.00
C ILE A 129 -16.61 18.22 -7.12
N GLY A 130 -16.35 19.44 -6.62
CA GLY A 130 -17.33 20.22 -5.85
C GLY A 130 -17.27 20.07 -4.32
N VAL A 131 -16.18 19.54 -3.77
CA VAL A 131 -15.93 19.56 -2.31
C VAL A 131 -15.47 20.94 -1.83
N PRO A 132 -15.43 21.21 -0.51
CA PRO A 132 -14.93 22.48 0.01
C PRO A 132 -13.50 22.81 -0.44
N GLY A 133 -13.23 24.11 -0.67
CA GLY A 133 -11.98 24.60 -1.27
C GLY A 133 -10.69 24.34 -0.48
N TYR A 134 -10.77 23.97 0.80
CA TYR A 134 -9.56 23.61 1.57
C TYR A 134 -8.86 22.37 1.00
N TRP A 135 -9.58 21.51 0.28
CA TRP A 135 -9.00 20.33 -0.38
C TRP A 135 -8.03 20.69 -1.50
N LEU A 136 -8.17 21.86 -2.14
CA LEU A 136 -7.20 22.33 -3.11
C LEU A 136 -5.81 22.46 -2.48
N TRP A 137 -5.74 23.09 -1.31
CA TRP A 137 -4.49 23.28 -0.58
C TRP A 137 -3.96 21.98 0.03
N LEU A 138 -4.83 21.23 0.73
CA LEU A 138 -4.42 19.96 1.34
C LEU A 138 -3.99 18.93 0.30
N GLY A 139 -4.79 18.73 -0.75
CA GLY A 139 -4.47 17.82 -1.83
C GLY A 139 -3.16 18.19 -2.52
N SER A 140 -2.96 19.46 -2.86
CA SER A 140 -1.73 19.91 -3.52
C SER A 140 -0.47 19.67 -2.69
N VAL A 141 -0.52 19.97 -1.38
CA VAL A 141 0.67 19.84 -0.51
C VAL A 141 0.99 18.37 -0.28
N PHE A 142 0.00 17.55 0.06
CA PHE A 142 0.25 16.17 0.47
C PHE A 142 0.48 15.24 -0.72
N SER A 143 -0.18 15.46 -1.87
CA SER A 143 0.11 14.66 -3.07
C SER A 143 1.48 14.96 -3.66
N ALA A 144 1.97 16.20 -3.55
CA ALA A 144 3.34 16.53 -3.94
C ALA A 144 4.42 15.82 -3.10
N LEU A 145 4.05 15.30 -1.91
CA LEU A 145 4.94 14.51 -1.06
C LEU A 145 4.87 13.01 -1.36
N GLU A 146 3.85 12.53 -2.07
CA GLU A 146 3.67 11.09 -2.37
C GLU A 146 4.81 10.45 -3.16
N PRO A 147 5.58 11.15 -4.02
CA PRO A 147 6.76 10.54 -4.65
C PRO A 147 7.90 10.17 -3.67
N LEU A 148 7.94 10.77 -2.48
CA LEU A 148 9.01 10.55 -1.49
C LEU A 148 9.08 9.10 -0.95
N PRO A 149 7.99 8.48 -0.48
CA PRO A 149 8.01 7.07 -0.07
C PRO A 149 8.46 6.14 -1.21
N PHE A 150 8.00 6.34 -2.44
CA PHE A 150 8.43 5.52 -3.58
C PHE A 150 9.92 5.67 -3.88
N PHE A 151 10.45 6.90 -3.83
CA PHE A 151 11.90 7.10 -3.97
C PHE A 151 12.68 6.42 -2.84
N ALA A 152 12.18 6.53 -1.60
CA ALA A 152 12.77 5.86 -0.45
C ALA A 152 12.74 4.32 -0.59
N MET A 153 11.70 3.74 -1.21
CA MET A 153 11.64 2.31 -1.51
C MET A 153 12.74 1.87 -2.49
N VAL A 154 13.04 2.68 -3.51
CA VAL A 154 14.17 2.42 -4.43
C VAL A 154 15.48 2.39 -3.65
N LEU A 155 15.75 3.43 -2.86
CA LEU A 155 16.97 3.49 -2.03
C LEU A 155 17.05 2.30 -1.07
N PHE A 156 15.93 1.95 -0.43
CA PHE A 156 15.82 0.82 0.49
C PHE A 156 16.18 -0.51 -0.18
N ALA A 157 15.58 -0.83 -1.33
CA ALA A 157 15.82 -2.10 -2.02
C ALA A 157 17.27 -2.22 -2.50
N PHE A 158 17.79 -1.20 -3.17
CA PHE A 158 19.16 -1.21 -3.69
C PHE A 158 20.19 -1.24 -2.55
N ASN A 159 20.02 -0.43 -1.50
CA ASN A 159 20.93 -0.42 -0.37
C ASN A 159 20.96 -1.78 0.35
N THR A 160 19.79 -2.38 0.58
CA THR A 160 19.67 -3.68 1.27
C THR A 160 20.30 -4.81 0.45
N ILE A 161 20.15 -4.80 -0.88
CA ILE A 161 20.77 -5.79 -1.79
C ILE A 161 22.28 -5.60 -1.92
N ASN A 162 22.76 -4.36 -1.93
CA ASN A 162 24.19 -4.05 -1.98
C ASN A 162 24.91 -4.45 -0.68
N ARG A 163 24.20 -4.44 0.45
CA ARG A 163 24.71 -4.87 1.77
C ARG A 163 24.45 -6.34 2.08
N ARG A 164 24.13 -7.16 1.07
CA ARG A 164 23.85 -8.59 1.28
C ARG A 164 25.03 -9.29 1.94
N ARG A 165 24.73 -10.12 2.94
CA ARG A 165 25.70 -10.93 3.70
C ARG A 165 25.72 -12.39 3.28
N ARG A 166 24.84 -12.77 2.34
CA ARG A 166 24.79 -14.11 1.74
C ARG A 166 24.56 -14.01 0.24
N ASP A 167 25.03 -15.03 -0.45
CA ASP A 167 24.66 -15.25 -1.84
C ASP A 167 23.36 -16.06 -1.89
N TYR A 168 22.38 -15.58 -2.66
CA TYR A 168 21.08 -16.23 -2.80
C TYR A 168 20.94 -16.74 -4.23
N PRO A 169 20.68 -18.04 -4.44
CA PRO A 169 20.80 -18.67 -5.75
C PRO A 169 19.81 -18.12 -6.78
N ASN A 170 18.61 -17.69 -6.35
CA ASN A 170 17.60 -17.16 -7.25
C ASN A 170 17.76 -15.64 -7.47
N ARG A 171 18.52 -15.29 -8.50
CA ARG A 171 18.76 -13.90 -8.90
C ARG A 171 17.51 -13.18 -9.40
N ALA A 172 16.53 -13.89 -9.93
CA ALA A 172 15.28 -13.29 -10.43
C ALA A 172 14.51 -12.61 -9.29
N VAL A 173 14.56 -13.14 -8.07
CA VAL A 173 13.91 -12.52 -6.90
C VAL A 173 14.55 -11.18 -6.55
N ALA A 174 15.88 -11.09 -6.62
CA ALA A 174 16.59 -9.83 -6.37
C ALA A 174 16.28 -8.79 -7.47
N LEU A 175 16.26 -9.22 -8.73
CA LEU A 175 15.89 -8.35 -9.86
C LEU A 175 14.44 -7.87 -9.75
N TRP A 176 13.52 -8.75 -9.38
CA TRP A 176 12.12 -8.39 -9.14
C TRP A 176 11.98 -7.39 -7.98
N ALA A 177 12.69 -7.61 -6.87
CA ALA A 177 12.66 -6.71 -5.72
C ALA A 177 13.16 -5.30 -6.07
N MET A 178 14.25 -5.19 -6.84
CA MET A 178 14.73 -3.88 -7.31
C MET A 178 13.80 -3.28 -8.37
N GLY A 179 13.46 -4.04 -9.40
CA GLY A 179 12.64 -3.59 -10.51
C GLY A 179 11.27 -3.09 -10.08
N THR A 180 10.62 -3.78 -9.14
CA THR A 180 9.31 -3.36 -8.61
C THR A 180 9.38 -1.97 -7.97
N THR A 181 10.43 -1.67 -7.21
CA THR A 181 10.59 -0.34 -6.60
C THR A 181 10.85 0.76 -7.63
N VAL A 182 11.61 0.45 -8.69
CA VAL A 182 11.88 1.41 -9.77
C VAL A 182 10.60 1.69 -10.57
N MET A 183 9.86 0.63 -10.91
CA MET A 183 8.58 0.77 -11.62
C MET A 183 7.54 1.52 -10.77
N ALA A 184 7.51 1.28 -9.45
CA ALA A 184 6.63 2.02 -8.56
C ALA A 184 6.99 3.52 -8.53
N PHE A 185 8.28 3.87 -8.44
CA PHE A 185 8.69 5.27 -8.41
C PHE A 185 8.52 6.02 -9.73
N LEU A 186 8.79 5.37 -10.87
CA LEU A 186 8.68 6.04 -12.19
C LEU A 186 7.28 5.99 -12.77
N GLY A 187 6.45 5.05 -12.32
CA GLY A 187 5.10 4.83 -12.84
C GLY A 187 3.99 5.49 -12.00
N ALA A 188 4.25 5.77 -10.72
CA ALA A 188 3.34 6.50 -9.84
C ALA A 188 3.37 8.02 -10.10
#